data_AF-A0A081PUT4-F1
#
_entry.id   AF-A0A081PUT4-F1
#
_cell.length_a   1.000
_cell.length_b   1.000
_cell.length_c   1.000
_cell.angle_alpha   90.00
_cell.angle_beta   90.00
_cell.angle_gamma   90.00
#
_symmetry.space_group_name_H-M   'P 1'
#
loop_
_entity.id
_entity.type
_entity.pdbx_description
1 polymer ?
#
loop_
_entity_poly.entity_id
_entity_poly.type
_entity_poly.pdbx_seq_one_letter_code
_entity_poly.pdbx_strand_id
1 'polypeptide(L)'
;MDNAIWHKSSTLEIPSNIDLAFIPPYTPEMNPIEQVWKEIRKRGFKNKAFPTLEAVIDKLQEVIQGLEKNVLKSTVSRQWTRLLFEYN
;
A
#
# COMPACT_ATOMS: atom_id res chain seq x y z
N MET A 1 -5.99 2.52 -6.69
CA MET A 1 -5.57 3.79 -6.08
C MET A 1 -6.72 4.43 -5.36
N ASP A 2 -6.43 5.21 -4.32
CA ASP A 2 -7.41 6.12 -3.75
C ASP A 2 -7.67 7.32 -4.67
N ASN A 3 -8.58 8.20 -4.25
CA ASN A 3 -9.04 9.32 -5.06
C ASN A 3 -8.25 10.63 -4.81
N ALA A 4 -7.02 10.57 -4.28
CA ALA A 4 -6.19 11.76 -4.12
C ALA A 4 -5.94 12.47 -5.46
N ILE A 5 -5.89 13.81 -5.42
CA ILE A 5 -5.86 14.66 -6.62
C ILE A 5 -4.69 14.30 -7.54
N TRP A 6 -3.51 14.01 -6.98
CA TRP A 6 -2.33 13.62 -7.75
C TRP A 6 -2.47 12.30 -8.50
N HIS A 7 -3.36 11.39 -8.08
CA HIS A 7 -3.63 10.13 -8.78
C HIS A 7 -4.56 10.32 -9.99
N LYS A 8 -5.20 11.48 -10.11
CA LYS A 8 -6.11 11.85 -11.21
C LYS A 8 -5.59 13.04 -12.01
N SER A 9 -4.32 13.40 -11.85
CA SER A 9 -3.75 14.52 -12.59
C SER A 9 -3.83 14.24 -14.09
N SER A 10 -4.27 15.22 -14.87
CA SER A 10 -4.26 15.14 -16.34
C SER A 10 -2.84 15.14 -16.91
N THR A 11 -1.84 15.51 -16.12
CA THR A 11 -0.42 15.47 -16.48
C THR A 11 0.25 14.13 -16.15
N LEU A 12 -0.48 13.17 -15.59
CA LEU A 12 0.08 11.85 -15.28
C LEU A 12 0.15 11.01 -16.56
N GLU A 13 1.37 10.72 -17.00
CA GLU A 13 1.59 9.82 -18.13
C GLU A 13 1.52 8.36 -17.66
N ILE A 14 0.54 7.62 -18.19
CA ILE A 14 0.33 6.21 -17.86
C ILE A 14 0.89 5.37 -19.03
N PRO A 15 1.87 4.48 -18.78
CA PRO A 15 2.38 3.57 -19.79
C PRO A 15 1.27 2.67 -20.36
N SER A 16 1.39 2.28 -21.64
CA SER A 16 0.36 1.49 -22.34
C SER A 16 0.11 0.09 -21.76
N ASN A 17 0.95 -0.37 -20.83
CA ASN A 17 0.86 -1.68 -20.19
C ASN A 17 0.35 -1.60 -18.73
N ILE A 18 -0.19 -0.46 -18.31
CA ILE A 18 -0.68 -0.23 -16.94
C ILE A 18 -2.08 0.37 -16.99
N ASP A 19 -3.02 -0.25 -16.29
CA ASP A 19 -4.36 0.28 -16.07
C ASP A 19 -4.52 0.79 -14.64
N LEU A 20 -5.26 1.89 -14.48
CA LEU A 20 -5.56 2.47 -13.17
C LEU A 20 -6.95 2.04 -12.68
N ALA A 21 -6.98 1.21 -11.64
CA ALA A 21 -8.20 0.89 -10.92
C ALA A 21 -8.37 1.83 -9.71
N PHE A 22 -9.47 2.59 -9.67
CA PHE A 22 -9.80 3.47 -8.55
C PHE A 22 -10.81 2.79 -7.62
N ILE A 23 -10.56 2.89 -6.32
CA ILE A 23 -11.51 2.42 -5.30
C ILE A 23 -12.57 3.51 -5.04
N PRO A 24 -13.75 3.17 -4.47
CA PRO A 24 -14.74 4.16 -4.05
C PRO A 24 -14.16 5.20 -3.07
N PRO A 25 -14.73 6.40 -3.01
CA PRO A 25 -14.33 7.40 -2.02
C PRO A 25 -14.52 6.88 -0.58
N TYR A 26 -13.60 7.27 0.32
CA TYR A 26 -13.67 6.98 1.75
C TYR A 26 -13.69 5.49 2.15
N THR A 27 -13.16 4.59 1.30
CA THR A 27 -13.04 3.14 1.59
C THR A 27 -11.58 2.71 1.79
N PRO A 28 -10.90 3.13 2.88
CA PRO A 28 -9.50 2.76 3.12
C PRO A 28 -9.28 1.26 3.27
N GLU A 29 -10.29 0.51 3.72
CA GLU A 29 -10.27 -0.95 3.81
C GLU A 29 -10.11 -1.64 2.45
N MET A 30 -10.55 -0.98 1.37
CA MET A 30 -10.39 -1.47 0.01
C MET A 30 -8.99 -1.20 -0.55
N ASN A 31 -8.19 -0.31 0.07
CA ASN A 31 -6.83 -0.01 -0.36
C ASN A 31 -5.83 -1.00 0.25
N PRO A 32 -5.24 -1.95 -0.51
CA PRO A 32 -4.41 -3.00 0.07
C PRO A 32 -3.15 -2.47 0.78
N ILE A 33 -2.64 -1.31 0.36
CA ILE A 33 -1.46 -0.69 0.98
C ILE A 33 -1.71 -0.32 2.45
N GLU A 34 -2.94 0.03 2.83
CA GLU A 34 -3.28 0.34 4.22
C GLU A 34 -3.11 -0.88 5.14
N GLN A 35 -3.33 -2.08 4.61
CA GLN A 35 -3.11 -3.32 5.35
C GLN A 35 -1.62 -3.63 5.50
N VAL A 36 -0.84 -3.38 4.45
CA VAL A 36 0.63 -3.48 4.51
C VAL A 36 1.19 -2.48 5.53
N TRP A 37 0.69 -1.25 5.56
CA TRP A 37 1.10 -0.25 6.56
C TRP A 37 0.77 -0.67 8.00
N LYS A 38 -0.35 -1.35 8.23
CA LYS A 38 -0.66 -1.93 9.56
C LYS A 38 0.39 -2.97 9.97
N GLU A 39 0.81 -3.85 9.06
CA GLU A 39 1.86 -4.84 9.34
C GLU A 39 3.23 -4.19 9.60
N ILE A 40 3.62 -3.20 8.78
CA ILE A 40 4.87 -2.45 8.97
C ILE A 40 4.87 -1.77 10.35
N ARG A 41 3.78 -1.09 10.72
CA ARG A 41 3.65 -0.42 12.03
C ARG A 41 3.76 -1.41 13.19
N LYS A 42 3.09 -2.56 13.09
CA LYS A 42 3.12 -3.61 14.11
C LYS A 42 4.53 -4.18 14.33
N ARG A 43 5.30 -4.37 13.27
CA ARG A 43 6.63 -5.01 13.31
C ARG A 43 7.75 -4.05 13.69
N GLY A 44 7.71 -2.83 13.15
CA GLY A 44 8.85 -1.90 13.20
C GLY A 44 8.72 -0.74 14.16
N PHE A 45 7.52 -0.21 14.31
CA PHE A 45 7.29 1.18 14.74
C PHE A 45 6.40 1.34 15.98
N LYS A 46 5.80 0.26 16.49
CA LYS A 46 4.93 0.32 17.67
C LYS A 46 5.70 0.88 18.87
N ASN A 47 5.22 1.99 19.41
CA ASN A 47 5.78 2.69 20.59
C ASN A 47 7.27 3.04 20.46
N LYS A 48 7.73 3.38 19.26
CA LYS A 48 9.11 3.85 19.03
C LYS A 48 9.13 5.30 18.59
N ALA A 49 10.01 6.08 19.22
CA ALA A 49 10.42 7.39 18.74
C ALA A 49 11.80 7.24 18.09
N PHE A 50 12.01 7.93 16.98
CA PHE A 50 13.28 7.92 16.25
C PHE A 50 13.90 9.31 16.33
N PRO A 51 15.23 9.42 16.54
CA PRO A 51 15.89 10.70 16.74
C PRO A 51 16.07 11.49 15.44
N THR A 52 16.07 10.81 14.28
CA THR A 52 16.25 11.43 12.96
C THR A 52 15.37 10.77 11.91
N LEU A 53 15.21 11.43 10.77
CA LEU A 53 14.50 10.88 9.61
C LEU A 53 15.23 9.66 9.03
N GLU A 54 16.56 9.69 9.01
CA GLU A 54 17.40 8.58 8.53
C GLU A 54 17.14 7.33 9.35
N ALA A 55 17.04 7.45 10.68
CA ALA A 55 16.70 6.32 11.55
C ALA A 55 15.30 5.74 11.27
N VAL A 56 14.34 6.57 10.84
CA VAL A 56 13.01 6.11 10.40
C VAL A 56 13.11 5.34 9.08
N ILE A 57 13.88 5.86 8.11
CA ILE A 57 14.09 5.26 6.80
C ILE A 57 14.80 3.91 6.93
N ASP A 58 15.89 3.86 7.69
CA ASP A 58 16.65 2.63 7.95
C ASP A 58 15.74 1.56 8.58
N LYS A 59 14.93 1.97 9.57
CA LYS A 59 14.01 1.04 10.21
C LYS A 59 12.92 0.56 9.25
N LEU A 60 12.43 1.43 8.37
CA LEU A 60 11.44 1.08 7.37
C LEU A 60 12.00 0.06 6.38
N GLN A 61 13.23 0.27 5.90
CA GLN A 61 13.91 -0.66 5.00
C GLN A 61 14.12 -2.04 5.64
N GLU A 62 14.61 -2.08 6.88
CA GLU A 62 14.77 -3.32 7.64
C GLU A 62 13.46 -4.11 7.72
N VAL A 63 12.36 -3.43 8.07
CA VAL A 63 11.03 -4.06 8.22
C VAL A 63 10.51 -4.57 6.88
N ILE A 64 10.68 -3.81 5.80
CA ILE A 64 10.23 -4.21 4.46
C ILE A 64 11.03 -5.41 3.95
N GLN A 65 12.35 -5.43 4.15
CA GLN A 65 13.21 -6.56 3.77
C GLN A 65 12.86 -7.83 4.55
N GLY A 66 12.41 -7.69 5.80
CA GLY A 66 11.92 -8.80 6.63
C GLY A 66 10.47 -9.23 6.34
N LEU A 67 9.74 -8.58 5.43
CA LEU A 67 8.38 -8.99 5.07
C LEU A 67 8.41 -10.15 4.07
N GLU A 68 8.10 -11.34 4.56
CA GLU A 68 7.97 -12.52 3.70
C GLU A 68 6.86 -12.35 2.64
N LYS A 69 7.11 -12.86 1.43
CA LYS A 69 6.16 -12.82 0.31
C LYS A 69 4.80 -13.45 0.67
N ASN A 70 4.80 -14.52 1.46
CA ASN A 70 3.57 -15.21 1.88
C ASN A 70 2.72 -14.35 2.81
N VAL A 71 3.35 -13.62 3.73
CA VAL A 71 2.68 -12.64 4.61
C VAL A 71 2.09 -11.52 3.76
N LEU A 72 2.86 -10.95 2.84
CA LEU A 72 2.36 -9.89 1.95
C LEU A 72 1.16 -10.37 1.13
N LYS A 73 1.28 -11.52 0.47
CA LYS A 73 0.22 -12.12 -0.35
C LYS A 73 -1.06 -12.35 0.45
N SER A 74 -0.96 -12.94 1.63
CA SER A 74 -2.13 -13.19 2.49
C SER A 74 -2.74 -11.90 3.04
N THR A 75 -1.92 -10.87 3.29
CA THR A 75 -2.36 -9.57 3.79
C THR A 75 -3.17 -8.82 2.75
N VAL A 76 -2.74 -8.82 1.48
CA VAL A 76 -3.41 -8.09 0.39
C VAL A 76 -4.50 -8.89 -0.33
N SER A 77 -4.52 -10.22 -0.18
CA SER A 77 -5.51 -11.08 -0.83
C SER A 77 -6.88 -10.95 -0.17
N ARG A 78 -7.76 -10.14 -0.75
CA ARG A 78 -9.15 -9.97 -0.32
C ARG A 78 -10.14 -10.39 -1.41
N GLN A 79 -11.36 -10.74 -1.03
CA GLN A 79 -12.36 -11.19 -2.00
C GLN A 79 -12.70 -10.06 -3.00
N TRP A 80 -12.90 -8.84 -2.52
CA TRP A 80 -13.20 -7.70 -3.38
C TRP A 80 -12.06 -7.32 -4.33
N THR A 81 -10.79 -7.53 -3.95
CA THR A 81 -9.67 -7.28 -4.87
C THR A 81 -9.70 -8.20 -6.08
N ARG A 82 -10.25 -9.41 -5.95
CA ARG A 82 -10.41 -10.33 -7.09
C ARG A 82 -11.52 -9.85 -8.02
N LEU A 83 -12.66 -9.44 -7.45
CA LEU A 83 -13.78 -8.89 -8.21
C LEU A 83 -13.42 -7.63 -9.00
N LEU A 84 -12.51 -6.79 -8.51
CA LEU A 84 -12.05 -5.59 -9.22
C LEU A 84 -11.26 -5.89 -10.51
N PHE A 85 -10.62 -7.06 -10.61
CA PHE A 85 -9.80 -7.44 -11.76
C PHE A 85 -10.43 -8.58 -12.60
N GLU A 86 -11.46 -9.24 -12.10
CA GLU A 86 -12.21 -10.28 -12.85
C GLU A 86 -13.30 -9.68 -13.76
N TYR A 87 -13.66 -8.40 -13.58
CA TYR A 87 -14.73 -7.71 -14.33
C TYR A 87 -14.22 -6.62 -15.31
N ASN A 88 -12.91 -6.53 -15.54
CA ASN A 88 -12.30 -5.66 -16.56
C ASN A 88 -11.69 -6.51 -17.69
#